data_AF-A0A1W9MRJ0-F1
#
_entry.id   AF-A0A1W9MRJ0-F1
#
_cell.length_a   1.000
_cell.length_b   1.000
_cell.length_c   1.000
_cell.angle_alpha   90.00
_cell.angle_beta   90.00
_cell.angle_gamma   90.00
#
_symmetry.space_group_name_H-M   'P 1'
#
loop_
_entity.id
_entity.type
_entity.pdbx_description
1 polymer ?
#
loop_
_entity_poly.entity_id
_entity_poly.type
_entity_poly.pdbx_seq_one_letter_code
_entity_poly.pdbx_strand_id
1 'polypeptide(L)'
;IQIAVIDIVFSLDSVITAVGLAQHVSVMIIAIVISVFIMMFAAQSIGDFVDSHPTIKMLALSFLILVGMALLGEGFDLHIPKGYIYFAMSFSVGVEILNIKTRTKYADPVKLRKTLHKETGEK
;
A
#
# COMPACT_ATOMS: atom_id res chain seq x y z
N ILE A 1 -12.72 9.77 -7.38
CA ILE A 1 -11.47 10.49 -7.77
C ILE A 1 -10.24 9.89 -7.07
N GLN A 2 -10.27 9.62 -5.76
CA GLN A 2 -9.11 9.09 -5.02
C GLN A 2 -8.60 7.73 -5.56
N ILE A 3 -9.48 6.80 -5.97
CA ILE A 3 -9.12 5.51 -6.58
C ILE A 3 -8.34 5.71 -7.89
N ALA A 4 -8.80 6.61 -8.76
CA ALA A 4 -8.13 6.90 -10.03
C ALA A 4 -6.72 7.49 -9.83
N VAL A 5 -6.55 8.33 -8.81
CA VAL A 5 -5.22 8.87 -8.45
C VAL A 5 -4.29 7.75 -7.98
N ILE A 6 -4.79 6.82 -7.17
CA ILE A 6 -4.02 5.68 -6.67
C ILE A 6 -3.63 4.73 -7.79
N ASP A 7 -4.54 4.44 -8.72
CA ASP A 7 -4.28 3.56 -9.86
C ASP A 7 -3.18 4.13 -10.77
N ILE A 8 -3.17 5.44 -11.00
CA ILE A 8 -2.09 6.14 -11.72
C ILE A 8 -0.76 6.06 -10.96
N VAL A 9 -0.77 6.33 -9.65
CA VAL A 9 0.42 6.29 -8.79
C VAL A 9 1.00 4.88 -8.72
N PHE A 10 0.16 3.87 -8.56
CA PHE A 10 0.56 2.46 -8.45
C PHE A 10 1.05 1.90 -9.79
N SER A 11 0.39 2.28 -10.90
CA SER A 11 0.87 1.91 -12.23
C SER A 11 2.22 2.53 -12.56
N LEU A 12 2.47 3.79 -12.15
CA LEU A 12 3.77 4.44 -12.31
C LEU A 12 4.87 3.76 -11.47
N ASP A 13 4.59 3.38 -10.22
CA ASP A 13 5.57 2.74 -9.33
C ASP A 13 6.14 1.43 -9.91
N SER A 14 5.29 0.61 -10.53
CA SER A 14 5.72 -0.65 -11.16
C SER A 14 6.69 -0.44 -12.33
N VAL A 15 6.51 0.64 -13.11
CA VAL A 15 7.39 1.01 -14.23
C VAL A 15 8.70 1.55 -13.68
N ILE A 16 8.63 2.47 -12.72
CA ILE A 16 9.78 3.15 -12.12
C ILE A 16 10.68 2.12 -11.41
N THR A 17 10.09 1.19 -10.66
CA THR A 17 10.80 0.09 -10.01
C THR A 17 11.45 -0.83 -11.05
N ALA A 18 10.76 -1.22 -12.14
CA ALA A 18 11.38 -2.03 -13.19
C ALA A 18 12.59 -1.32 -13.84
N VAL A 19 12.51 -0.01 -14.03
CA VAL A 19 13.59 0.81 -14.60
C VAL A 19 14.79 0.93 -13.67
N GLY A 20 14.58 1.11 -12.36
CA GLY A 20 15.67 1.19 -11.38
C GLY A 20 16.44 -0.11 -11.20
N LEU A 21 15.89 -1.25 -11.64
CA LEU A 21 16.41 -2.58 -11.31
C LEU A 21 16.98 -3.34 -12.50
N ALA A 22 16.50 -3.07 -13.71
CA ALA A 22 16.89 -3.82 -14.90
C ALA A 22 18.18 -3.30 -15.53
N GLN A 23 19.14 -4.19 -15.76
CA GLN A 23 20.38 -3.87 -16.49
C GLN A 23 20.24 -4.05 -18.02
N HIS A 24 19.27 -4.87 -18.45
CA HIS A 24 19.02 -5.16 -19.86
C HIS A 24 17.76 -4.46 -20.36
N VAL A 25 17.95 -3.40 -21.15
CA VAL A 25 16.86 -2.56 -21.70
C VAL A 25 15.80 -3.40 -22.41
N SER A 26 16.20 -4.42 -23.17
CA SER A 26 15.26 -5.29 -23.89
C SER A 26 14.34 -6.07 -22.96
N VAL A 27 14.87 -6.59 -21.84
CA VAL A 27 14.08 -7.35 -20.85
C VAL A 27 13.17 -6.41 -20.07
N MET A 28 13.66 -5.21 -19.74
CA MET A 28 12.90 -4.16 -19.06
C MET A 28 11.65 -3.76 -19.83
N ILE A 29 11.78 -3.50 -21.14
CA ILE A 29 10.64 -3.11 -21.98
C ILE A 29 9.57 -4.20 -22.00
N ILE A 30 9.98 -5.46 -22.19
CA ILE A 30 9.04 -6.60 -22.22
C ILE A 30 8.33 -6.74 -20.87
N ALA A 31 9.06 -6.65 -19.76
CA ALA A 31 8.51 -6.74 -18.41
C ALA A 31 7.51 -5.61 -18.12
N ILE A 32 7.83 -4.36 -18.50
CA ILE A 32 6.94 -3.21 -18.32
C ILE A 32 5.64 -3.41 -19.10
N VAL A 33 5.72 -3.83 -20.38
CA VAL A 33 4.53 -4.05 -21.19
C VAL A 33 3.63 -5.12 -20.56
N ILE A 34 4.20 -6.25 -20.14
CA ILE A 34 3.45 -7.32 -19.46
C ILE A 34 2.83 -6.80 -18.15
N SER A 35 3.58 -6.07 -17.33
CA SER A 35 3.09 -5.50 -16.08
C SER A 35 1.92 -4.54 -16.29
N VAL A 36 2.01 -3.64 -17.29
CA VAL A 36 0.92 -2.71 -17.61
C VAL A 36 -0.34 -3.46 -18.02
N PHE A 37 -0.23 -4.51 -18.84
CA PHE A 37 -1.38 -5.34 -19.19
C PHE A 37 -2.02 -5.99 -17.94
N ILE A 38 -1.21 -6.57 -17.06
CA ILE A 38 -1.70 -7.20 -15.82
C ILE A 38 -2.37 -6.16 -14.92
N MET A 39 -1.76 -4.99 -14.74
CA MET A 39 -2.33 -3.92 -13.92
C MET A 39 -3.64 -3.39 -14.50
N MET A 40 -3.75 -3.20 -15.82
CA MET A 40 -5.02 -2.77 -16.44
C MET A 40 -6.14 -3.79 -16.21
N PHE A 41 -5.83 -5.09 -16.28
CA PHE A 41 -6.80 -6.14 -15.97
C PHE A 41 -7.16 -6.20 -14.48
N ALA A 42 -6.20 -5.92 -13.59
CA ALA A 42 -6.37 -6.01 -12.15
C ALA A 42 -6.81 -4.69 -11.48
N ALA A 43 -6.79 -3.57 -12.19
CA ALA A 43 -6.97 -2.21 -11.66
C ALA A 43 -8.25 -2.08 -10.82
N GLN A 44 -9.36 -2.65 -11.30
CA GLN A 44 -10.64 -2.62 -10.58
C GLN A 44 -10.57 -3.42 -9.27
N SER A 45 -10.03 -4.65 -9.31
CA SER A 45 -9.90 -5.49 -8.11
C SER A 45 -8.91 -4.92 -7.09
N ILE A 46 -7.80 -4.33 -7.56
CA ILE A 46 -6.81 -3.69 -6.71
C ILE A 46 -7.43 -2.42 -6.10
N GLY A 47 -8.16 -1.63 -6.88
CA GLY A 47 -8.88 -0.45 -6.42
C GLY A 47 -9.85 -0.77 -5.27
N ASP A 48 -10.68 -1.79 -5.42
CA ASP A 48 -11.64 -2.22 -4.39
C ASP A 48 -10.93 -2.71 -3.10
N PHE A 49 -9.79 -3.39 -3.25
CA PHE A 49 -8.98 -3.84 -2.12
C PHE A 49 -8.33 -2.67 -1.36
N VAL A 50 -7.81 -1.69 -2.08
CA VAL A 50 -7.18 -0.50 -1.49
C VAL A 50 -8.22 0.40 -0.82
N ASP A 51 -9.44 0.49 -1.35
CA ASP A 51 -10.51 1.28 -0.74
C ASP A 51 -11.09 0.63 0.53
N SER A 52 -11.13 -0.71 0.60
CA SER A 52 -11.53 -1.42 1.82
C SER A 52 -10.48 -1.34 2.94
N HIS A 53 -9.21 -1.07 2.63
CA HIS A 53 -8.10 -1.03 3.59
C HIS A 53 -7.31 0.29 3.51
N PRO A 54 -7.68 1.33 4.29
CA PRO A 54 -7.04 2.65 4.24
C PRO A 54 -5.53 2.62 4.53
N THR A 55 -5.07 1.67 5.33
CA THR A 55 -3.65 1.49 5.67
C THR A 55 -2.83 0.94 4.50
N ILE A 56 -3.43 0.12 3.61
CA ILE A 56 -2.81 -0.31 2.35
C ILE A 56 -2.59 0.88 1.41
N LYS A 57 -3.56 1.81 1.34
CA LYS A 57 -3.45 3.04 0.54
C LYS A 57 -2.24 3.88 0.97
N MET A 58 -2.05 4.03 2.28
CA MET A 58 -0.90 4.74 2.85
C MET A 58 0.42 4.01 2.59
N LEU A 59 0.41 2.68 2.64
CA LEU A 59 1.59 1.84 2.35
C LEU A 59 2.04 1.99 0.89
N ALA A 60 1.11 1.98 -0.08
CA ALA A 60 1.41 2.20 -1.50
C ALA A 60 2.00 3.59 -1.77
N LEU A 61 1.42 4.64 -1.18
CA LEU A 61 1.95 6.01 -1.28
C LEU A 61 3.38 6.10 -0.70
N SER A 62 3.63 5.41 0.41
CA SER A 62 4.94 5.38 1.06
C SER A 62 5.99 4.66 0.21
N PHE A 63 5.61 3.61 -0.52
CA PHE A 63 6.52 2.91 -1.44
C PHE A 63 6.92 3.80 -2.61
N LEU A 64 5.98 4.53 -3.21
CA LEU A 64 6.32 5.50 -4.26
C LEU A 64 7.34 6.52 -3.75
N ILE A 65 7.13 7.09 -2.56
CA ILE A 65 8.06 8.06 -1.98
C ILE A 65 9.43 7.43 -1.71
N LEU A 66 9.46 6.21 -1.14
CA LEU A 66 10.68 5.48 -0.85
C LEU A 66 11.49 5.20 -2.12
N VAL A 67 10.84 4.67 -3.16
CA VAL A 67 11.47 4.38 -4.46
C VAL A 67 11.90 5.68 -5.15
N GLY A 68 11.07 6.71 -5.12
CA GLY A 68 11.40 8.03 -5.65
C GLY A 68 12.64 8.63 -4.99
N MET A 69 12.73 8.57 -3.65
CA MET A 69 13.92 8.98 -2.89
C MET A 69 15.15 8.13 -3.23
N ALA A 70 14.99 6.82 -3.34
CA ALA A 70 16.08 5.92 -3.68
C ALA A 70 16.65 6.24 -5.07
N LEU A 71 15.80 6.50 -6.06
CA LEU A 71 16.24 6.85 -7.42
C LEU A 71 16.88 8.23 -7.49
N LEU A 72 16.36 9.20 -6.73
CA LEU A 72 17.05 10.49 -6.59
C LEU A 72 18.45 10.28 -5.99
N GLY A 73 18.57 9.46 -4.94
CA GLY A 73 19.85 9.10 -4.34
C GLY A 73 20.81 8.43 -5.33
N GLU A 74 20.35 7.41 -6.07
CA GLU A 74 21.14 6.77 -7.13
C GLU A 74 21.56 7.78 -8.21
N GLY A 75 20.70 8.75 -8.55
CA GLY A 75 21.01 9.84 -9.47
C GLY A 75 22.05 10.84 -8.94
N PHE A 76 22.24 10.92 -7.62
CA PHE A 76 23.30 11.72 -6.96
C PHE A 76 24.55 10.88 -6.61
N ASP A 77 24.74 9.73 -7.25
CA ASP A 77 25.83 8.76 -6.97
C ASP A 77 25.82 8.17 -5.54
N LEU A 78 24.75 8.38 -4.78
CA LEU A 78 24.54 7.73 -3.49
C LEU A 78 24.05 6.30 -3.73
N HIS A 79 24.96 5.35 -3.58
CA HIS A 79 24.67 3.93 -3.74
C HIS A 79 23.88 3.41 -2.53
N ILE A 80 22.56 3.54 -2.58
CA ILE A 80 21.65 2.89 -1.64
C ILE A 80 21.58 1.40 -2.02
N PRO A 81 21.97 0.46 -1.13
CA PRO A 81 21.91 -0.95 -1.49
C PRO A 81 20.45 -1.40 -1.61
N LYS A 82 20.07 -1.84 -2.81
CA LYS A 82 18.69 -2.21 -3.21
C LYS A 82 18.03 -3.22 -2.26
N GLY A 83 18.84 -4.10 -1.65
CA GLY A 83 18.37 -5.07 -0.65
C GLY A 83 17.68 -4.43 0.55
N TYR A 84 18.12 -3.25 1.01
CA TYR A 84 17.45 -2.54 2.11
C TYR A 84 16.06 -2.05 1.71
N ILE A 85 15.90 -1.57 0.48
CA ILE A 85 14.62 -1.09 -0.03
C ILE A 85 13.63 -2.25 -0.14
N TYR A 86 14.06 -3.38 -0.73
CA TYR A 86 13.22 -4.57 -0.84
C TYR A 86 12.86 -5.17 0.52
N PHE A 87 13.81 -5.18 1.46
CA PHE A 87 13.56 -5.65 2.81
C PHE A 87 12.55 -4.74 3.52
N ALA A 88 12.71 -3.41 3.42
CA ALA A 88 11.76 -2.45 3.99
C ALA A 88 10.36 -2.64 3.40
N MET A 89 10.23 -2.75 2.07
CA MET A 89 8.94 -2.98 1.42
C MET A 89 8.29 -4.30 1.89
N SER A 90 9.04 -5.40 1.87
CA SER A 90 8.52 -6.72 2.27
C SER A 90 8.14 -6.76 3.75
N PHE A 91 8.95 -6.15 4.62
CA PHE A 91 8.69 -6.04 6.05
C PHE A 91 7.44 -5.20 6.32
N SER A 92 7.28 -4.04 5.66
CA SER A 92 6.10 -3.20 5.79
C SER A 92 4.82 -3.91 5.38
N VAL A 93 4.83 -4.67 4.28
CA VAL A 93 3.69 -5.50 3.88
C VAL A 93 3.38 -6.56 4.94
N GLY A 94 4.42 -7.21 5.48
CA GLY A 94 4.26 -8.19 6.56
C GLY A 94 3.60 -7.58 7.80
N VAL A 95 4.09 -6.42 8.25
CA VAL A 95 3.50 -5.67 9.37
C VAL A 95 2.06 -5.27 9.08
N GLU A 96 1.77 -4.84 7.86
CA GLU A 96 0.42 -4.42 7.47
C GLU A 96 -0.57 -5.60 7.44
N ILE A 97 -0.15 -6.78 6.98
CA ILE A 97 -0.96 -8.00 7.08
C ILE A 97 -1.26 -8.34 8.54
N LEU A 98 -0.28 -8.20 9.44
CA LEU A 98 -0.49 -8.39 10.87
C LEU A 98 -1.46 -7.34 11.45
N ASN A 99 -1.32 -6.09 11.02
CA ASN A 99 -2.16 -4.96 11.45
C ASN A 99 -3.63 -5.19 11.07
N ILE A 100 -3.90 -5.57 9.83
CA ILE A 100 -5.26 -5.91 9.35
C ILE A 100 -5.83 -7.07 10.16
N LYS A 101 -5.09 -8.18 10.31
CA LYS A 101 -5.53 -9.36 11.09
C LYS A 101 -5.86 -9.03 12.54
N THR A 102 -5.10 -8.13 13.14
CA THR A 102 -5.29 -7.70 14.53
C THR A 102 -6.52 -6.80 14.66
N ARG A 103 -6.68 -5.82 13.76
CA ARG A 103 -7.82 -4.90 13.76
C ARG A 103 -9.16 -5.60 13.60
N THR A 104 -9.24 -6.67 12.81
CA THR A 104 -10.45 -7.50 12.69
C THR A 104 -10.84 -8.19 14.01
N LYS A 105 -9.87 -8.48 14.90
CA LYS A 105 -10.13 -9.16 16.19
C LYS A 105 -10.62 -8.22 17.30
N TYR A 106 -10.36 -6.92 17.22
CA TYR A 106 -10.72 -5.95 18.26
C TYR A 106 -11.99 -5.12 17.93
N ALA A 107 -12.71 -5.49 16.87
CA ALA A 107 -13.90 -4.76 16.40
C ALA A 107 -15.22 -5.16 17.10
N ASP A 108 -15.18 -5.93 18.18
CA ASP A 108 -16.34 -6.09 19.07
C ASP A 108 -16.30 -5.01 20.16
N PRO A 109 -16.99 -3.86 19.99
CA PRO A 109 -17.11 -2.90 21.08
C PRO A 109 -17.84 -3.60 22.22
N VAL A 110 -17.19 -3.66 23.38
CA VAL A 110 -17.82 -4.11 24.63
C VAL A 110 -19.05 -3.21 24.84
N LYS A 111 -20.24 -3.77 24.60
CA LYS A 111 -21.51 -3.06 24.81
C LYS A 111 -21.64 -2.79 26.31
N LEU A 112 -21.23 -1.61 26.76
CA LEU A 112 -21.52 -1.12 28.10
C LEU A 112 -23.03 -0.93 28.23
N ARG A 113 -23.69 -1.98 28.73
CA ARG A 113 -25.08 -1.93 29.16
C ARG A 113 -25.16 -1.04 30.40
N LYS A 114 -25.49 0.24 30.23
CA LYS A 114 -25.98 1.06 31.35
C LYS A 114 -27.45 0.71 31.60
N THR A 115 -27.68 -0.25 32.47
CA THR A 115 -29.00 -0.52 33.06
C THR A 115 -29.31 0.50 34.15
N LEU A 116 -30.38 1.27 33.90
CA LEU A 116 -31.41 1.74 34.84
C LEU A 116 -30.95 2.48 36.12
N HIS A 117 -30.98 3.82 36.06
CA HIS A 117 -31.49 4.60 37.20
C HIS A 117 -32.91 5.04 36.86
N LYS A 118 -33.86 4.41 37.54
CA LYS A 118 -35.29 4.61 37.42
C LYS A 118 -35.62 5.88 38.23
N GLU A 119 -35.43 7.04 37.64
CA GLU A 119 -36.10 8.26 38.11
C GLU A 119 -37.48 8.31 37.45
N THR A 120 -38.52 8.00 38.22
CA THR A 120 -39.79 8.74 38.28
C THR A 120 -40.76 7.90 39.12
N GLY A 121 -41.15 8.45 40.25
CA GLY A 121 -42.11 7.91 41.20
C GLY A 121 -42.21 8.81 42.41
N GLU A 122 -42.34 10.11 42.15
CA GLU A 122 -42.79 11.12 43.11
C GLU A 122 -44.21 10.77 43.60
N LYS A 123 -44.44 11.08 44.88
CA LYS A 123 -45.70 11.08 45.66
C LYS A 123 -46.02 9.84 46.49
#